data_AF-A0A4R7IIE2-F1
#
_entry.id   AF-A0A4R7IIE2-F1
#
_cell.length_a   1.000
_cell.length_b   1.000
_cell.length_c   1.000
_cell.angle_alpha   90.00
_cell.angle_beta   90.00
_cell.angle_gamma   90.00
#
_symmetry.space_group_name_H-M   'P 1'
#
loop_
_entity.id
_entity.type
_entity.pdbx_description
1 polymer ?
#
loop_
_entity_poly.entity_id
_entity_poly.type
_entity_poly.pdbx_seq_one_letter_code
_entity_poly.pdbx_strand_id
1 'polypeptide(L)'
;MSPQPVIPPQEKVRLVLDLLCKRLTLSQAAQQAGVSPQAVANWRRQFVTAGQDSLQPQARQTKEADRERQLRNEIVLLKAALGDAHLALRQQRSEFTRRPGLPGSFRPGPARGSLL
;
A
#
# COMPACT_ATOMS: atom_id res chain seq x y z
N MET A 1 -18.90 17.61 21.32
CA MET A 1 -18.03 17.81 20.14
C MET A 1 -18.88 18.53 19.10
N SER A 2 -18.56 19.78 18.78
CA SER A 2 -19.30 20.55 17.77
C SER A 2 -19.13 19.89 16.39
N PRO A 3 -20.18 19.83 15.55
CA PRO A 3 -20.04 19.32 14.18
C PRO A 3 -18.96 20.12 13.46
N GLN A 4 -17.97 19.44 12.87
CA GLN A 4 -17.01 20.09 11.98
C GLN A 4 -17.78 20.65 10.78
N PRO A 5 -17.71 21.96 10.49
CA PRO A 5 -18.36 22.51 9.32
C PRO A 5 -17.79 21.84 8.07
N VAL A 6 -18.63 21.09 7.36
CA VAL A 6 -18.27 20.44 6.09
C VAL A 6 -18.32 21.50 5.01
N ILE A 7 -17.23 22.24 4.85
CA ILE A 7 -17.12 23.25 3.81
C ILE A 7 -17.00 22.53 2.45
N PRO A 8 -17.88 22.82 1.48
CA PRO A 8 -17.80 22.24 0.15
C PRO A 8 -16.48 22.60 -0.54
N PRO A 9 -15.95 21.72 -1.40
CA PRO A 9 -14.64 21.92 -2.02
C PRO A 9 -14.59 23.20 -2.87
N GLN A 10 -15.69 23.58 -3.53
CA GLN A 10 -15.77 24.79 -4.35
C GLN A 10 -15.59 26.06 -3.50
N GLU A 11 -16.11 26.08 -2.27
CA GLU A 11 -15.97 27.21 -1.36
C GLU A 11 -14.55 27.33 -0.82
N LYS A 12 -13.88 26.20 -0.52
CA LYS A 12 -12.45 26.19 -0.19
C LYS A 12 -11.61 26.79 -1.32
N VAL A 13 -11.91 26.44 -2.57
CA VAL A 13 -11.21 26.98 -3.74
C VAL A 13 -11.41 28.50 -3.84
N ARG A 14 -12.64 29.00 -3.68
CA ARG A 14 -12.91 30.45 -3.68
C ARG A 14 -12.08 31.20 -2.64
N LEU A 15 -12.10 30.73 -1.39
CA LEU A 15 -11.32 31.34 -0.30
C LEU A 15 -9.81 31.32 -0.58
N VAL A 16 -9.29 30.22 -1.12
CA VAL A 16 -7.87 30.12 -1.50
C VAL A 16 -7.53 31.11 -2.61
N LEU A 17 -8.37 31.25 -3.63
CA LEU A 17 -8.17 32.21 -4.71
C LEU A 17 -8.21 33.66 -4.20
N ASP A 18 -9.13 34.00 -3.31
CA ASP A 18 -9.20 35.32 -2.69
C ASP A 18 -7.96 35.64 -1.85
N LEU A 19 -7.42 34.66 -1.15
CA LEU A 19 -6.17 34.78 -0.38
C LEU A 19 -4.97 34.98 -1.32
N LEU A 20 -4.89 34.22 -2.42
CA LEU A 20 -3.84 34.39 -3.44
C LEU A 20 -3.91 35.74 -4.14
N CYS A 21 -5.13 36.24 -4.42
CA CYS A 21 -5.37 37.57 -4.96
C CYS A 21 -5.22 38.69 -3.92
N LYS A 22 -4.87 38.37 -2.66
CA LYS A 22 -4.78 39.32 -1.53
C LYS A 22 -6.08 40.10 -1.25
N ARG A 23 -7.23 39.58 -1.68
CA ARG A 23 -8.56 40.14 -1.36
C ARG A 23 -8.96 39.85 0.09
N LEU A 24 -8.45 38.76 0.65
CA LEU A 24 -8.66 38.38 2.05
C LEU A 24 -7.34 38.05 2.72
N THR A 25 -7.29 38.28 4.03
CA THR A 25 -6.21 37.77 4.87
C THR A 25 -6.51 36.33 5.29
N LEU A 26 -5.45 35.61 5.69
CA LEU A 26 -5.55 34.23 6.15
C LEU A 26 -6.45 34.09 7.40
N SER A 27 -6.48 35.11 8.27
CA SER A 27 -7.37 35.17 9.44
C SER A 27 -8.85 35.35 9.05
N GLN A 28 -9.14 36.26 8.12
CA GLN A 28 -10.50 36.49 7.63
C GLN A 28 -11.07 35.25 6.93
N ALA A 29 -10.26 34.60 6.09
CA ALA A 29 -10.66 33.36 5.42
C ALA A 29 -10.95 32.23 6.41
N ALA A 30 -10.15 32.12 7.48
CA ALA A 30 -10.36 31.15 8.55
C ALA A 30 -11.65 31.41 9.35
N GLN A 31 -11.93 32.68 9.65
CA GLN A 31 -13.18 33.10 10.31
C GLN A 31 -14.41 32.80 9.46
N GLN A 32 -14.39 33.15 8.17
CA GLN A 32 -15.49 32.86 7.24
C GLN A 32 -15.76 31.36 7.09
N ALA A 33 -14.71 30.56 7.08
CA ALA A 33 -14.79 29.11 7.00
C ALA A 33 -15.11 28.43 8.34
N GLY A 34 -15.00 29.13 9.48
CA GLY A 34 -15.13 28.51 10.81
C GLY A 34 -14.05 27.47 11.11
N VAL A 35 -12.84 27.61 10.54
CA VAL A 35 -11.71 26.69 10.74
C VAL A 35 -10.48 27.42 11.26
N SER A 36 -9.42 26.66 11.57
CA SER A 36 -8.15 27.26 11.96
C SER A 36 -7.42 27.92 10.77
N PRO A 37 -6.65 29.00 11.02
CA PRO A 37 -5.73 29.58 10.04
C PRO A 37 -4.84 28.54 9.34
N GLN A 38 -4.34 27.56 10.10
CA GLN A 38 -3.49 26.49 9.59
C GLN A 38 -4.20 25.60 8.56
N ALA A 39 -5.50 25.33 8.74
CA ALA A 39 -6.28 24.56 7.77
C ALA A 39 -6.36 25.29 6.41
N VAL A 40 -6.60 26.60 6.44
CA VAL A 40 -6.62 27.44 5.23
C VAL A 40 -5.23 27.50 4.58
N ALA A 41 -4.16 27.63 5.38
CA ALA A 41 -2.78 27.59 4.88
C ALA A 41 -2.47 26.27 4.17
N ASN A 42 -2.96 25.14 4.71
CA ASN A 42 -2.83 23.83 4.09
C ASN A 42 -3.60 23.75 2.77
N TRP A 43 -4.83 24.27 2.69
CA TRP A 43 -5.59 24.31 1.43
C TRP A 43 -4.87 25.13 0.36
N ARG A 44 -4.32 26.29 0.74
CA ARG A 44 -3.51 27.12 -0.17
C ARG A 44 -2.33 26.33 -0.73
N ARG A 45 -1.60 25.64 0.13
CA ARG A 45 -0.45 24.81 -0.30
C ARG A 45 -0.90 23.71 -1.25
N GLN A 46 -1.94 22.95 -0.89
CA GLN A 46 -2.47 21.87 -1.73
C GLN A 46 -2.92 22.38 -3.11
N PHE A 47 -3.63 23.50 -3.15
CA PHE A 47 -4.10 24.11 -4.39
C PHE A 47 -2.93 24.52 -5.31
N VAL A 48 -1.91 25.18 -4.76
CA VAL A 48 -0.75 25.62 -5.53
C VAL A 48 0.07 24.43 -6.02
N THR A 49 0.33 23.44 -5.16
CA THR A 49 1.08 22.23 -5.54
C THR A 49 0.35 21.45 -6.63
N ALA A 50 -0.95 21.19 -6.46
CA ALA A 50 -1.74 20.49 -7.48
C ALA A 50 -1.81 21.28 -8.80
N GLY A 51 -1.91 22.61 -8.72
CA GLY A 51 -1.85 23.49 -9.89
C GLY A 51 -0.51 23.38 -10.62
N GLN A 52 0.61 23.42 -9.90
CA GLN A 52 1.95 23.23 -10.46
C GLN A 52 2.11 21.85 -11.11
N ASP A 53 1.65 20.79 -10.43
CA ASP A 53 1.71 19.42 -10.94
C ASP A 53 0.90 19.24 -12.23
N SER A 54 -0.28 19.87 -12.31
CA SER A 54 -1.12 19.83 -13.50
C SER A 54 -0.49 20.52 -14.71
N LEU A 55 0.37 21.53 -14.48
CA LEU A 55 1.09 22.27 -15.52
C LEU A 55 2.42 21.63 -15.91
N GLN A 56 2.85 20.59 -15.19
CA GLN A 56 4.05 19.84 -15.59
C GLN A 56 3.85 19.21 -16.98
N PRO A 57 4.91 19.09 -17.79
CA PRO A 57 4.81 18.53 -19.13
C PRO A 57 4.08 17.18 -19.13
N GLN A 58 3.10 17.03 -20.02
CA GLN A 58 2.25 15.83 -20.09
C GLN A 58 3.08 14.54 -20.23
N ALA A 59 4.25 14.62 -20.89
CA ALA A 59 5.20 13.51 -20.99
C ALA A 59 5.71 13.00 -19.62
N ARG A 60 5.79 13.85 -18.59
CA ARG A 60 6.17 13.44 -17.24
C ARG A 60 5.01 12.73 -16.53
N GLN A 61 3.79 13.25 -16.65
CA GLN A 61 2.59 12.62 -16.10
C GLN A 61 2.35 11.24 -16.72
N THR A 62 2.50 11.10 -18.03
CA THR A 62 2.39 9.80 -18.73
C THR A 62 3.45 8.80 -18.25
N LYS A 63 4.71 9.23 -18.11
CA LYS A 63 5.79 8.37 -17.59
C LYS A 63 5.52 7.88 -16.16
N GLU A 64 5.01 8.75 -15.29
CA GLU A 64 4.65 8.38 -13.92
C GLU A 64 3.48 7.40 -13.89
N ALA A 65 2.46 7.62 -14.72
CA ALA A 65 1.32 6.70 -14.87
C ALA A 65 1.73 5.34 -15.45
N ASP A 66 2.61 5.32 -16.46
CA ASP A 66 3.15 4.09 -17.06
C ASP A 66 3.97 3.30 -16.03
N ARG A 67 4.82 4.00 -15.26
CA ARG A 67 5.61 3.39 -14.18
C ARG A 67 4.70 2.81 -13.10
N GLU A 68 3.67 3.53 -12.67
CA GLU A 68 2.71 3.03 -11.69
C GLU A 68 1.99 1.77 -12.20
N ARG A 69 1.58 1.77 -13.48
CA ARG A 69 0.96 0.60 -14.11
C ARG A 69 1.91 -0.60 -14.16
N GLN A 70 3.19 -0.38 -14.50
CA GLN A 70 4.22 -1.42 -14.47
C GLN A 70 4.38 -2.02 -13.08
N LEU A 71 4.51 -1.17 -12.05
CA LEU A 71 4.65 -1.61 -10.66
C LEU A 71 3.43 -2.42 -10.19
N ARG A 72 2.21 -2.00 -10.56
CA ARG A 72 0.98 -2.75 -10.24
C ARG A 72 0.97 -4.13 -10.89
N ASN A 73 1.41 -4.23 -12.14
CA ASN A 73 1.53 -5.51 -12.83
C ASN A 73 2.58 -6.41 -12.16
N GLU A 74 3.73 -5.84 -11.80
CA GLU A 74 4.79 -6.56 -11.09
C GLU A 74 4.31 -7.11 -9.74
N ILE A 75 3.56 -6.31 -8.97
CA ILE A 75 2.93 -6.76 -7.72
C ILE A 75 2.01 -7.97 -7.95
N VAL A 76 1.22 -7.97 -9.03
CA VAL A 76 0.33 -9.10 -9.37
C VAL A 76 1.16 -10.36 -9.66
N LEU A 77 2.21 -10.23 -10.49
CA LEU A 77 3.08 -11.34 -10.84
C LEU A 77 3.83 -11.89 -9.61
N LEU A 78 4.37 -11.00 -8.76
CA LEU A 78 5.05 -11.38 -7.53
C LEU A 78 4.11 -12.08 -6.55
N LYS A 79 2.85 -11.62 -6.42
CA LYS A 79 1.84 -12.29 -5.58
C LYS A 79 1.52 -13.69 -6.09
N ALA A 80 1.39 -13.86 -7.41
CA ALA A 80 1.16 -15.18 -8.01
C ALA A 80 2.34 -16.13 -7.74
N ALA A 81 3.56 -15.69 -8.05
CA ALA A 81 4.77 -16.47 -7.83
C ALA A 81 4.99 -16.84 -6.36
N LEU A 82 4.67 -15.93 -5.43
CA LEU A 82 4.70 -16.21 -3.99
C LEU A 82 3.69 -17.29 -3.60
N GLY A 83 2.47 -17.24 -4.17
CA GLY A 83 1.45 -18.27 -4.00
C GLY A 83 1.92 -19.63 -4.48
N ASP A 84 2.48 -19.70 -5.68
CA ASP A 84 2.99 -20.93 -6.27
C ASP A 84 4.14 -21.53 -5.45
N ALA A 85 5.07 -20.69 -4.99
CA ALA A 85 6.16 -21.11 -4.11
C ALA A 85 5.65 -21.67 -2.77
N HIS A 86 4.65 -21.01 -2.17
CA HIS A 86 4.01 -21.51 -0.94
C HIS A 86 3.32 -22.87 -1.14
N LEU A 87 2.65 -23.06 -2.27
CA LEU A 87 2.03 -24.34 -2.61
C LEU A 87 3.08 -25.44 -2.81
N ALA A 88 4.17 -25.15 -3.53
CA ALA A 88 5.27 -26.10 -3.75
C ALA A 88 5.91 -26.54 -2.42
N LEU A 89 6.20 -25.61 -1.50
CA LEU A 89 6.73 -25.93 -0.18
C LEU A 89 5.76 -26.80 0.64
N ARG A 90 4.46 -26.53 0.56
CA ARG A 90 3.43 -27.34 1.23
C ARG A 90 3.37 -28.75 0.64
N GLN A 91 3.46 -28.89 -0.68
CA GLN A 91 3.49 -30.19 -1.36
C GLN A 91 4.73 -30.98 -0.94
N GLN A 92 5.93 -30.40 -0.99
CA GLN A 92 7.17 -31.06 -0.58
C GLN A 92 7.12 -31.56 0.87
N ARG A 93 6.60 -30.73 1.79
CA ARG A 93 6.40 -31.15 3.20
C ARG A 93 5.42 -32.32 3.31
N SER A 94 4.32 -32.28 2.55
CA SER A 94 3.30 -33.32 2.58
C SER A 94 3.81 -34.64 1.97
N GLU A 95 4.66 -34.57 0.95
CA GLU A 95 5.33 -35.73 0.34
C GLU A 95 6.38 -36.34 1.26
N PHE A 96 7.18 -35.50 1.94
CA PHE A 96 8.15 -35.95 2.93
C PHE A 96 7.48 -36.73 4.07
N THR A 97 6.36 -36.23 4.60
CA THR A 97 5.60 -36.91 5.65
C THR A 97 4.90 -38.19 5.14
N ARG A 98 4.53 -38.24 3.85
CA ARG A 98 3.86 -39.42 3.25
C ARG A 98 4.79 -40.59 2.95
N ARG A 99 6.13 -40.44 3.03
CA ARG A 99 7.07 -41.57 2.89
C ARG A 99 7.24 -42.27 4.25
N PRO A 100 6.67 -43.46 4.48
CA PRO A 100 6.92 -44.23 5.70
C PRO A 100 8.14 -45.12 5.47
N GLY A 101 9.18 -44.95 6.29
CA GLY A 101 10.23 -45.95 6.46
C GLY A 101 11.61 -45.55 5.94
N LEU A 102 12.44 -45.08 6.86
CA LEU A 102 13.83 -45.53 7.02
C LEU A 102 14.32 -45.09 8.42
N PRO A 103 14.26 -46.00 9.40
CA PRO A 103 15.48 -46.31 10.15
C PRO A 103 15.63 -47.80 10.49
N GLY A 104 16.85 -48.33 10.29
CA GLY A 104 17.43 -49.40 11.10
C GLY A 104 16.97 -50.84 10.85
N SER A 105 17.47 -51.48 9.80
CA SER A 105 17.50 -52.96 9.74
C SER A 105 18.67 -53.49 10.58
N PHE A 106 18.51 -53.52 11.91
CA PHE A 106 19.32 -54.39 12.77
C PHE A 106 18.46 -55.61 13.13
N ARG A 107 18.74 -56.75 12.49
CA ARG A 107 18.07 -58.01 12.78
C ARG A 107 19.02 -58.87 13.62
N PRO A 108 18.77 -59.10 14.93
CA PRO A 108 19.57 -60.06 15.69
C PRO A 108 19.21 -61.46 15.21
N GLY A 109 20.22 -62.25 14.81
CA GLY A 109 20.04 -63.65 14.41
C GLY A 109 19.67 -64.54 15.60
N PRO A 110 18.86 -65.59 15.41
CA PRO A 110 18.43 -66.43 16.52
C PRO A 110 19.60 -67.27 17.05
N ALA A 111 19.75 -67.26 18.38
CA ALA A 111 20.67 -68.09 19.12
C ALA A 111 20.40 -69.57 18.82
N ARG A 112 21.41 -70.30 18.34
CA ARG A 112 21.37 -71.76 18.24
C ARG A 112 21.57 -72.34 19.64
N GLY A 113 20.48 -72.68 20.30
CA GLY A 113 20.47 -73.55 21.47
C GLY A 113 20.39 -75.01 21.03
N SER A 114 21.41 -75.79 21.41
CA SER A 114 21.49 -77.25 21.35
C SER A 114 20.27 -77.95 21.93
N LEU A 115 19.97 -79.16 21.44
CA LEU A 115 19.93 -80.37 22.28
C LEU A 115 19.75 -81.63 21.43
N LEU A 116 20.50 -82.67 21.85
CA LEU A 116 20.52 -84.09 21.47
C LEU A 116 21.47 -84.48 20.34
#